data_AF-A0A0C2YD14-F1
#
_entry.id   AF-A0A0C2YD14-F1
#
_cell.length_a   1.000
_cell.length_b   1.000
_cell.length_c   1.000
_cell.angle_alpha   90.00
_cell.angle_beta   90.00
_cell.angle_gamma   90.00
#
_symmetry.space_group_name_H-M   'P 1'
#
loop_
_entity.id
_entity.type
_entity.pdbx_description
1 polymer ?
#
loop_
_entity_poly.entity_id
_entity_poly.type
_entity_poly.pdbx_seq_one_letter_code
_entity_poly.pdbx_strand_id
1 'polypeptide(L)'
;MFAVIQTGGKQYKVASGDVIRVEKLAGEAGSEVVLDQVLMVGEKIGAPVVSGASVKATVVAQARGEKIIVFKKRRRQNSRRKNGHRQDLTILRITDISAG
;
A
#
# COMPACT_ATOMS: atom_id res chain seq x y z
N MET A 1 -4.39 -18.43 6.01
CA MET A 1 -5.20 -17.41 6.70
C MET A 1 -4.93 -16.07 6.01
N PHE A 2 -5.97 -15.30 5.69
CA PHE A 2 -5.84 -14.01 5.02
C PHE A 2 -6.55 -12.93 5.83
N ALA A 3 -6.11 -11.68 5.65
CA ALA A 3 -6.75 -10.51 6.20
C ALA A 3 -7.03 -9.48 5.09
N VAL A 4 -7.99 -8.60 5.32
CA VAL A 4 -8.18 -7.39 4.52
C VAL A 4 -7.79 -6.21 5.37
N ILE A 5 -6.74 -5.51 4.95
CA ILE A 5 -6.20 -4.34 5.63
C ILE A 5 -6.53 -3.07 4.87
N GLN A 6 -6.70 -1.98 5.59
CA GLN A 6 -6.78 -0.64 5.02
C GLN A 6 -5.48 0.11 5.30
N THR A 7 -4.86 0.66 4.27
CA THR A 7 -3.68 1.52 4.41
C THR A 7 -3.68 2.62 3.35
N GLY A 8 -3.35 3.83 3.79
CA GLY A 8 -3.62 5.05 3.04
C GLY A 8 -5.12 5.18 2.76
N GLY A 9 -5.51 5.13 1.48
CA GLY A 9 -6.91 5.18 1.04
C GLY A 9 -7.38 3.94 0.30
N LYS A 10 -6.68 2.81 0.45
CA LYS A 10 -6.95 1.57 -0.31
C LYS A 10 -7.04 0.37 0.63
N GLN A 11 -7.74 -0.67 0.18
CA GLN A 11 -7.84 -1.95 0.86
C GLN A 11 -7.03 -3.01 0.12
N TYR A 12 -6.34 -3.87 0.86
CA TYR A 12 -5.52 -4.95 0.32
C TYR A 12 -5.87 -6.26 1.00
N LYS A 13 -6.03 -7.32 0.20
CA LYS A 13 -6.07 -8.69 0.69
C LYS A 13 -4.63 -9.16 0.89
N VAL A 14 -4.33 -9.69 2.07
CA VAL A 14 -2.99 -10.11 2.44
C VAL A 14 -3.00 -11.47 3.15
N ALA A 15 -1.97 -12.27 2.92
CA ALA A 15 -1.61 -13.45 3.69
C ALA A 15 -0.18 -13.31 4.24
N SER A 16 0.19 -14.11 5.25
CA SER A 16 1.57 -14.17 5.73
C SER A 16 2.50 -14.58 4.58
N GLY A 17 3.61 -13.86 4.42
CA GLY A 17 4.57 -14.03 3.33
C GLY A 17 4.32 -13.16 2.10
N ASP A 18 3.13 -12.57 1.95
CA ASP A 18 2.81 -11.75 0.78
C ASP A 18 3.67 -10.48 0.71
N VAL A 19 3.97 -10.06 -0.51
CA VAL A 19 4.66 -8.79 -0.80
C VAL A 19 3.69 -7.85 -1.50
N ILE A 20 3.33 -6.76 -0.82
CA ILE A 20 2.41 -5.76 -1.34
C ILE A 20 3.11 -4.42 -1.58
N ARG A 21 2.58 -3.66 -2.53
CA ARG A 21 3.01 -2.28 -2.81
C ARG A 21 1.93 -1.34 -2.31
N VAL A 22 2.30 -0.47 -1.38
CA VAL A 22 1.39 0.50 -0.77
C VAL A 22 1.89 1.92 -1.03
N GLU A 23 1.06 2.90 -0.70
CA GLU A 23 1.48 4.31 -0.72
C GLU A 23 2.67 4.51 0.23
N LYS A 24 3.39 5.62 0.06
CA LYS A 24 4.58 5.92 0.87
C LYS A 24 4.27 5.92 2.37
N LEU A 25 4.98 5.06 3.10
CA LEU A 25 4.99 4.98 4.56
C LEU A 25 6.36 5.43 5.09
N ALA A 26 6.37 5.98 6.31
CA ALA A 26 7.61 6.29 7.03
C ALA A 26 8.31 4.99 7.47
N GLY A 27 9.63 4.93 7.32
CA GLY A 27 10.44 3.75 7.64
C GLY A 27 11.51 3.48 6.59
N GLU A 28 12.60 2.87 7.03
CA GLU A 28 13.70 2.43 6.16
C GLU A 28 13.55 0.95 5.79
N ALA A 29 14.33 0.47 4.83
CA ALA A 29 14.35 -0.96 4.53
C ALA A 29 14.76 -1.76 5.78
N GLY A 30 13.97 -2.77 6.13
CA GLY A 30 14.13 -3.59 7.34
C GLY A 30 13.30 -3.13 8.53
N SER A 31 12.68 -1.93 8.50
CA SER A 31 11.84 -1.48 9.61
C SER A 31 10.52 -2.28 9.68
N GLU A 32 10.09 -2.62 10.89
CA GLU A 32 8.75 -3.18 11.12
C GLU A 32 7.68 -2.09 11.10
N VAL A 33 6.53 -2.43 10.52
CA VAL A 33 5.33 -1.61 10.44
C VAL A 33 4.16 -2.45 10.91
N VAL A 34 3.41 -1.93 11.87
CA VAL A 34 2.17 -2.55 12.35
C VAL A 34 0.99 -1.84 11.70
N LEU A 35 0.08 -2.62 11.12
CA LEU A 35 -1.13 -2.14 10.47
C LEU A 35 -2.34 -2.53 11.31
N ASP A 36 -2.88 -1.55 12.04
CA ASP A 36 -3.97 -1.75 12.99
C ASP A 36 -5.36 -1.69 12.35
N GLN A 37 -5.47 -1.11 11.15
CA GLN A 37 -6.74 -1.04 10.42
C GLN A 37 -7.01 -2.33 9.66
N VAL A 38 -7.44 -3.35 10.40
CA VAL A 38 -7.85 -4.65 9.85
C VAL A 38 -9.37 -4.71 9.75
N LEU A 39 -9.88 -4.84 8.53
CA LEU A 39 -11.31 -4.87 8.23
C LEU A 39 -11.89 -6.29 8.32
N MET A 40 -11.06 -7.31 8.05
CA MET A 40 -11.48 -8.70 8.02
C MET A 40 -10.29 -9.62 8.29
N VAL A 41 -10.53 -10.72 9.00
CA VAL A 41 -9.56 -11.82 9.18
C VAL A 41 -10.26 -13.15 8.99
N GLY A 42 -9.89 -13.92 7.97
CA GLY A 42 -10.56 -15.17 7.64
C GLY A 42 -12.04 -14.94 7.36
N GLU A 43 -12.92 -15.47 8.22
CA GLU A 43 -14.38 -15.29 8.12
C GLU A 43 -14.91 -14.18 9.06
N LYS A 44 -14.08 -13.66 9.98
CA LYS A 44 -14.47 -12.58 10.90
C LYS A 44 -14.42 -11.24 10.17
N ILE A 45 -15.56 -10.58 10.04
CA ILE A 45 -15.70 -9.26 9.43
C ILE A 45 -15.89 -8.21 10.52
N GLY A 46 -15.14 -7.10 10.44
CA GLY A 46 -15.20 -5.98 11.37
C GLY A 46 -16.36 -5.03 11.09
N ALA A 47 -16.79 -4.29 12.11
CA ALA A 47 -17.80 -3.25 12.00
C ALA A 47 -17.40 -2.05 12.89
N PRO A 48 -16.51 -1.13 12.45
CA PRO A 48 -15.86 -1.02 11.13
C PRO A 48 -14.53 -1.78 10.99
N VAL A 49 -13.87 -2.13 12.11
CA VAL A 49 -12.62 -2.90 12.15
C VAL A 49 -12.78 -4.12 13.06
N VAL A 50 -11.92 -5.12 12.92
CA VAL A 50 -11.86 -6.27 13.83
C VAL A 50 -11.06 -5.85 15.06
N SER A 51 -11.71 -5.77 16.23
CA SER A 51 -11.06 -5.34 17.47
C SER A 51 -9.92 -6.28 17.87
N GLY A 52 -8.74 -5.73 18.16
CA GLY A 52 -7.56 -6.50 18.58
C GLY A 52 -6.83 -7.21 17.45
N ALA A 53 -7.27 -7.06 16.19
CA ALA A 53 -6.54 -7.58 15.04
C ALA A 53 -5.44 -6.60 14.61
N SER A 54 -4.26 -7.12 14.31
CA SER A 54 -3.15 -6.35 13.74
C SER A 54 -2.39 -7.18 12.73
N VAL A 55 -1.87 -6.53 11.70
CA VAL A 55 -0.99 -7.16 10.71
C VAL A 55 0.39 -6.56 10.83
N LYS A 56 1.39 -7.41 11.10
CA LYS A 56 2.79 -7.03 11.12
C LYS A 56 3.39 -7.20 9.73
N ALA A 57 4.14 -6.20 9.31
CA ALA A 57 4.86 -6.22 8.04
C ALA A 57 6.25 -5.62 8.20
N THR A 58 7.17 -6.01 7.33
CA THR A 58 8.50 -5.43 7.24
C THR A 58 8.63 -4.65 5.94
N VAL A 59 9.22 -3.45 6.01
CA VAL A 59 9.55 -2.68 4.82
C VAL A 59 10.68 -3.37 4.09
N VAL A 60 10.42 -3.85 2.87
CA VAL A 60 11.45 -4.45 2.02
C VAL A 60 12.26 -3.37 1.32
N ALA A 61 11.58 -2.37 0.75
CA ALA A 61 12.22 -1.28 0.05
C ALA A 61 11.29 -0.07 -0.11
N GLN A 62 11.90 1.11 -0.19
CA GLN A 62 11.26 2.33 -0.68
C GLN A 62 11.54 2.44 -2.18
N ALA A 63 10.49 2.41 -2.99
CA ALA A 63 10.60 2.35 -4.45
C ALA A 63 9.82 3.48 -5.11
N ARG A 64 10.13 3.74 -6.39
CA ARG A 64 9.30 4.60 -7.23
C ARG A 64 8.64 3.76 -8.30
N GLY A 65 7.36 3.97 -8.53
CA GLY A 65 6.61 3.33 -9.58
C GLY A 65 7.12 3.67 -10.98
N GLU A 66 6.46 3.07 -11.96
CA GLU A 66 6.75 3.34 -13.37
C GLU A 66 6.51 4.82 -13.71
N LYS A 67 7.27 5.31 -14.69
CA LYS A 67 7.15 6.69 -15.13
C LYS A 67 5.91 6.85 -16.00
N ILE A 68 4.93 7.59 -15.51
CA ILE A 68 3.77 8.00 -16.28
C ILE A 68 4.10 9.30 -17.02
N ILE A 69 3.80 9.36 -18.32
CA ILE A 69 4.01 10.56 -19.12
C ILE A 69 2.69 11.33 -19.20
N VAL A 70 2.65 12.52 -18.62
CA VAL A 70 1.54 13.46 -18.73
C VAL A 70 1.83 14.42 -19.88
N PHE A 71 1.27 14.12 -21.04
CA PHE A 71 1.40 14.96 -22.24
C PHE A 71 0.11 15.75 -22.50
N LYS A 72 0.23 17.07 -22.66
CA LYS A 72 -0.88 17.97 -22.99
C LYS A 72 -0.50 18.80 -24.20
N LYS A 73 -1.37 18.87 -25.22
CA LYS A 73 -1.16 19.65 -26.44
C LYS A 73 -2.44 20.33 -26.89
N ARG A 74 -2.36 21.62 -27.26
CA ARG A 74 -3.44 22.34 -27.93
C ARG A 74 -3.08 22.53 -29.40
N ARG A 75 -3.90 22.01 -30.31
CA ARG A 75 -3.66 22.08 -31.76
C ARG A 75 -3.66 23.54 -32.23
N ARG A 76 -2.72 23.92 -33.11
CA ARG A 76 -2.57 25.26 -33.71
C ARG A 76 -2.31 26.43 -32.72
N GLN A 77 -2.13 26.17 -31.43
CA GLN A 77 -1.91 27.21 -30.40
C GLN A 77 -0.44 27.29 -29.92
N ASN A 78 0.51 26.68 -30.65
CA ASN A 78 1.91 26.49 -30.26
C ASN A 78 2.12 26.04 -28.78
N SER A 79 1.14 25.35 -28.21
CA SER A 79 1.11 24.99 -26.79
C SER A 79 1.22 23.47 -26.66
N ARG A 80 2.32 23.01 -26.08
CA ARG A 80 2.57 21.61 -25.70
C ARG A 80 3.33 21.56 -24.38
N ARG A 81 2.98 20.62 -23.50
CA ARG A 81 3.69 20.34 -22.24
C ARG A 81 3.83 18.82 -22.08
N LYS A 82 5.00 18.36 -21.67
CA LYS A 82 5.31 16.94 -21.41
C LYS A 82 5.99 16.83 -20.06
N ASN A 83 5.28 16.31 -19.07
CA ASN A 83 5.82 16.09 -17.74
C ASN A 83 5.87 14.58 -17.45
N GLY A 84 6.86 14.14 -16.68
CA GLY A 84 6.89 12.79 -16.15
C GLY A 84 6.47 12.79 -14.69
N HIS A 85 5.68 11.81 -14.29
CA HIS A 85 5.37 11.53 -12.89
C HIS A 85 5.85 10.13 -12.52
N ARG A 86 6.38 9.95 -11.32
CA ARG A 86 6.68 8.65 -10.71
C ARG A 86 6.18 8.71 -9.28
N GLN A 87 5.29 7.80 -8.93
CA GLN A 87 4.72 7.71 -7.59
C GLN A 87 5.73 7.06 -6.63
N ASP A 88 5.86 7.60 -5.43
CA ASP A 88 6.64 6.97 -4.36
C ASP A 88 5.79 5.87 -3.72
N LEU A 89 6.36 4.68 -3.57
CA LEU A 89 5.70 3.48 -3.07
C LEU A 89 6.57 2.81 -2.02
N THR A 90 5.94 2.21 -1.03
CA THR A 90 6.61 1.35 -0.06
C THR A 90 6.27 -0.11 -0.36
N ILE A 91 7.29 -0.94 -0.47
CA ILE A 91 7.13 -2.40 -0.64
C ILE A 91 7.16 -3.02 0.75
N LEU A 92 6.06 -3.65 1.14
CA LEU A 92 5.93 -4.33 2.42
C LEU A 92 5.90 -5.83 2.18
N ARG A 93 6.53 -6.59 3.08
CA ARG A 93 6.34 -8.03 3.22
C ARG A 93 5.56 -8.29 4.50
N ILE A 94 4.47 -9.02 4.40
CA ILE A 94 3.64 -9.39 5.55
C ILE A 94 4.34 -10.50 6.33
N THR A 95 4.61 -10.26 7.61
CA THR A 95 5.26 -11.23 8.47
C THR A 95 4.23 -12.05 9.23
N ASP A 96 3.28 -11.38 9.88
CA ASP A 96 2.32 -12.05 10.75
C ASP A 96 0.93 -11.39 10.72
N ILE A 97 -0.09 -12.19 10.95
CA ILE A 97 -1.49 -11.77 11.03
C ILE A 97 -2.02 -12.20 12.40
N SER A 98 -2.12 -11.25 13.32
CA SER A 98 -2.67 -11.48 14.65
C SER A 98 -4.16 -11.18 14.65
N ALA A 99 -4.96 -12.15 15.10
CA ALA A 99 -6.35 -11.94 15.48
C ALA A 99 -6.46 -12.34 16.96
N GLY A 100 -6.90 -11.40 17.80
CA GLY A 100 -7.14 -11.65 19.22
C GLY A 100 -8.10 -12.79 19.49
#